data_AF-A0A2Z2MMB3-F1
#
_entry.id   AF-A0A2Z2MMB3-F1
#
_cell.length_a   1.000
_cell.length_b   1.000
_cell.length_c   1.000
_cell.angle_alpha   90.00
_cell.angle_beta   90.00
_cell.angle_gamma   90.00
#
_symmetry.space_group_name_H-M   'P 1'
#
loop_
_entity.id
_entity.type
_entity.pdbx_description
1 polymer ?
#
loop_
_entity_poly.entity_id
_entity_poly.type
_entity_poly.pdbx_seq_one_letter_code
_entity_poly.pdbx_strand_id
1 'polypeptide(L)'
;MRKFFGAALSLLVLFSLMAIAGGGYVSAKPLTQYNVLILKDANAWGSPVVENTLSDLNITYRVMNSSELQSVTTSELVNDYDMIIIVSDQPQGFYDRIGPQMGKLEDYVRAGRTLEIHAANWGWGGGLWTTPLPRNVTIVQSYSNYDYVIPDNITLYSTYSSHGYFVNLPADATIITVQAPGGVPDYNKPSTAIYSLGSGKVFVTGLTIEYSVAYRGPEWKSFYERIVLENLGYSQVTPPTPQPTPSGIDVMLFNFYYYIQYQRNLEAFNELYPQAVEGGVDNETLALALMENQTAGEYYANASQYGPVVANFPRIYIFIDLRKAALHQKQAVEILKEAMATP
;
A
#
# COMPACT_ATOMS: atom_id res chain seq x y z
N MET A 1 -24.49 -62.70 22.00
CA MET A 1 -24.76 -62.34 20.59
C MET A 1 -24.35 -60.89 20.38
N ARG A 2 -23.42 -60.64 19.43
CA ARG A 2 -22.97 -59.35 18.84
C ARG A 2 -22.30 -58.32 19.79
N LYS A 3 -20.96 -58.27 19.81
CA LYS A 3 -19.99 -57.47 18.99
C LYS A 3 -19.69 -56.10 19.66
N PHE A 4 -18.61 -55.92 20.43
CA PHE A 4 -17.17 -55.69 20.11
C PHE A 4 -16.79 -54.31 19.51
N PHE A 5 -15.77 -53.72 20.15
CA PHE A 5 -14.88 -52.59 19.81
C PHE A 5 -15.46 -51.16 19.93
N GLY A 6 -14.79 -50.19 20.56
CA GLY A 6 -13.46 -50.14 21.16
C GLY A 6 -12.95 -48.68 21.20
N ALA A 7 -12.05 -48.39 22.15
CA ALA A 7 -11.07 -47.28 22.19
C ALA A 7 -11.63 -45.84 22.22
N ALA A 8 -11.04 -44.84 22.86
CA ALA A 8 -9.88 -44.71 23.74
C ALA A 8 -9.96 -43.33 24.43
N LEU A 9 -9.24 -43.22 25.55
CA LEU A 9 -8.79 -41.98 26.21
C LEU A 9 -8.53 -40.82 25.24
N SER A 10 -8.86 -39.58 25.65
CA SER A 10 -7.83 -38.61 26.07
C SER A 10 -8.42 -37.29 26.56
N LEU A 11 -8.15 -37.02 27.84
CA LEU A 11 -7.60 -35.77 28.37
C LEU A 11 -7.99 -34.47 27.64
N LEU A 12 -9.08 -33.85 28.11
CA LEU A 12 -9.39 -32.45 27.82
C LEU A 12 -8.63 -31.59 28.84
N VAL A 13 -7.34 -31.35 28.58
CA VAL A 13 -6.56 -30.37 29.33
C VAL A 13 -7.03 -28.99 28.86
N LEU A 14 -7.81 -28.33 29.72
CA LEU A 14 -8.03 -26.89 29.66
C LEU A 14 -6.68 -26.18 29.77
N PHE A 15 -6.21 -25.61 28.66
CA PHE A 15 -5.30 -24.47 28.73
C PHE A 15 -6.12 -23.19 28.71
N SER A 16 -6.41 -22.68 29.90
CA SER A 16 -6.60 -21.24 30.11
C SER A 16 -5.27 -20.56 29.82
N LEU A 17 -5.17 -19.88 28.69
CA LEU A 17 -4.14 -18.88 28.44
C LEU A 17 -4.86 -17.54 28.23
N MET A 18 -4.55 -16.61 29.12
CA MET A 18 -4.85 -15.19 28.97
C MET A 18 -4.36 -14.73 27.60
N ALA A 19 -5.28 -14.46 26.67
CA ALA A 19 -4.97 -13.76 25.45
C ALA A 19 -4.88 -12.26 25.77
N ILE A 20 -3.66 -11.81 26.05
CA ILE A 20 -3.30 -10.40 25.93
C ILE A 20 -3.49 -10.03 24.46
N ALA A 21 -4.16 -8.90 24.22
CA ALA A 21 -4.54 -8.43 22.90
C ALA A 21 -3.34 -8.28 21.95
N GLY A 22 -3.37 -9.06 20.88
CA GLY A 22 -2.52 -8.94 19.69
C GLY A 22 -3.05 -9.90 18.64
N GLY A 23 -3.40 -9.40 17.45
CA GLY A 23 -3.73 -10.26 16.32
C GLY A 23 -2.54 -11.16 15.99
N GLY A 24 -2.78 -12.46 15.86
CA GLY A 24 -1.75 -13.42 15.50
C GLY A 24 -1.68 -13.55 13.98
N TYR A 25 -0.49 -13.63 13.41
CA TYR A 25 -0.32 -13.96 12.00
C TYR A 25 -0.56 -15.45 11.76
N VAL A 26 -1.29 -15.83 10.70
CA VAL A 26 -1.50 -17.23 10.30
C VAL A 26 -1.17 -17.47 8.83
N SER A 27 -0.58 -18.63 8.55
CA SER A 27 -0.31 -19.19 7.23
C SER A 27 -0.59 -20.70 7.24
N ALA A 28 -0.63 -21.32 6.04
CA ALA A 28 -0.82 -22.76 5.87
C ALA A 28 0.35 -23.62 6.40
N LYS A 29 1.55 -23.04 6.56
CA LYS A 29 2.72 -23.72 7.13
C LYS A 29 3.39 -22.89 8.24
N PRO A 30 3.98 -23.49 9.30
CA PRO A 30 4.70 -22.78 10.37
C PRO A 30 5.91 -21.96 9.87
N LEU A 31 6.31 -20.92 10.62
CA LEU A 31 7.40 -20.00 10.23
C LEU A 31 8.73 -20.72 10.05
N THR A 32 8.98 -21.73 10.87
CA THR A 32 10.18 -22.57 10.82
C THR A 32 10.30 -23.41 9.55
N GLN A 33 9.22 -23.52 8.75
CA GLN A 33 9.21 -24.22 7.46
C GLN A 33 9.38 -23.28 6.26
N TYR A 34 9.61 -21.99 6.51
CA TYR A 34 10.02 -21.06 5.47
C TYR A 34 11.54 -20.96 5.43
N ASN A 35 12.06 -20.93 4.21
CA ASN A 35 13.48 -20.72 3.94
C ASN A 35 13.67 -19.41 3.19
N VAL A 36 14.44 -18.50 3.78
CA VAL A 36 14.74 -17.19 3.20
C VAL A 36 16.20 -17.09 2.78
N LEU A 37 16.46 -16.57 1.58
CA LEU A 37 17.80 -16.19 1.16
C LEU A 37 18.00 -14.69 1.42
N ILE A 38 19.03 -14.32 2.16
CA ILE A 38 19.50 -12.95 2.28
C ILE A 38 20.68 -12.77 1.32
N LEU A 39 20.53 -11.87 0.37
CA LEU A 39 21.53 -11.60 -0.66
C LEU A 39 22.24 -10.28 -0.36
N LYS A 40 23.53 -10.37 0.02
CA LYS A 40 24.38 -9.20 0.34
C LYS A 40 25.87 -9.51 0.30
N ASP A 41 26.69 -8.52 -0.02
CA ASP A 41 28.15 -8.55 0.14
C ASP A 41 28.60 -7.89 1.46
N ALA A 42 27.80 -6.96 2.00
CA ALA A 42 28.08 -6.25 3.24
C ALA A 42 26.79 -5.99 4.05
N ASN A 43 26.93 -5.73 5.35
CA ASN A 43 25.81 -5.23 6.16
C ASN A 43 25.45 -3.82 5.72
N ALA A 44 24.23 -3.64 5.22
CA ALA A 44 23.69 -2.31 4.93
C ALA A 44 23.78 -1.44 6.19
N TRP A 45 24.31 -0.23 6.05
CA TRP A 45 24.42 0.73 7.16
C TRP A 45 25.14 0.20 8.40
N GLY A 46 26.01 -0.82 8.23
CA GLY A 46 26.77 -1.43 9.31
C GLY A 46 25.96 -2.35 10.23
N SER A 47 24.73 -2.76 9.86
CA SER A 47 23.84 -3.54 10.73
C SER A 47 23.30 -4.84 10.08
N PRO A 48 23.25 -5.97 10.80
CA PRO A 48 22.66 -7.23 10.33
C PRO A 48 21.16 -7.35 10.69
N VAL A 49 20.41 -6.25 10.64
CA VAL A 49 18.98 -6.23 11.04
C VAL A 49 18.10 -7.23 10.31
N VAL A 50 18.38 -7.54 9.04
CA VAL A 50 17.59 -8.52 8.28
C VAL A 50 17.73 -9.90 8.93
N GLU A 51 18.97 -10.32 9.23
CA GLU A 51 19.22 -11.56 9.98
C GLU A 51 18.58 -11.56 11.37
N ASN A 52 18.72 -10.46 12.11
CA ASN A 52 18.15 -10.35 13.45
C ASN A 52 16.63 -10.47 13.41
N THR A 53 15.97 -9.81 12.43
CA THR A 53 14.52 -9.86 12.27
C THR A 53 14.04 -11.28 11.94
N LEU A 54 14.71 -11.98 11.01
CA LEU A 54 14.35 -13.37 10.70
C LEU A 54 14.60 -14.31 11.89
N SER A 55 15.68 -14.09 12.64
CA SER A 55 15.99 -14.86 13.85
C SER A 55 14.94 -14.66 14.95
N ASP A 56 14.56 -13.41 15.21
CA ASP A 56 13.51 -13.04 16.18
C ASP A 56 12.17 -13.69 15.83
N LEU A 57 11.86 -13.81 14.53
CA LEU A 57 10.67 -14.47 14.00
C LEU A 57 10.80 -16.01 13.89
N ASN A 58 11.94 -16.60 14.25
CA ASN A 58 12.25 -18.02 14.08
C ASN A 58 12.11 -18.52 12.63
N ILE A 59 12.48 -17.69 11.66
CA ILE A 59 12.50 -18.02 10.24
C ILE A 59 13.90 -18.51 9.85
N THR A 60 13.98 -19.65 9.18
CA THR A 60 15.25 -20.19 8.69
C THR A 60 15.75 -19.32 7.54
N TYR A 61 17.04 -18.96 7.57
CA TYR A 61 17.65 -18.19 6.50
C TYR A 61 19.07 -18.65 6.17
N ARG A 62 19.51 -18.31 4.95
CA ARG A 62 20.91 -18.38 4.53
C ARG A 62 21.35 -17.01 4.03
N VAL A 63 22.57 -16.61 4.39
CA VAL A 63 23.23 -15.46 3.76
C VAL A 63 24.04 -15.96 2.56
N MET A 64 23.90 -15.30 1.42
CA MET A 64 24.64 -15.55 0.21
C MET A 64 25.15 -14.23 -0.36
N ASN A 65 26.39 -14.20 -0.81
CA ASN A 65 26.94 -13.03 -1.47
C ASN A 65 26.70 -13.06 -2.99
N SER A 66 26.91 -11.92 -3.65
CA SER A 66 26.65 -11.75 -5.07
C SER A 66 27.50 -12.64 -5.98
N SER A 67 28.69 -13.06 -5.54
CA SER A 67 29.54 -13.99 -6.31
C SER A 67 29.08 -15.45 -6.21
N GLU A 68 28.59 -15.86 -5.04
CA GLU A 68 27.97 -17.18 -4.86
C GLU A 68 26.72 -17.32 -5.73
N LEU A 69 25.85 -16.30 -5.79
CA LEU A 69 24.61 -16.33 -6.58
C LEU A 69 24.85 -16.62 -8.07
N GLN A 70 25.98 -16.17 -8.64
CA GLN A 70 26.31 -16.40 -10.05
C GLN A 70 26.37 -17.90 -10.38
N SER A 71 26.78 -18.73 -9.40
CA SER A 71 26.94 -20.17 -9.56
C SER A 71 25.65 -20.96 -9.28
N VAL A 72 24.62 -20.32 -8.73
CA VAL A 72 23.34 -20.97 -8.39
C VAL A 72 22.35 -20.84 -9.55
N THR A 73 21.71 -21.93 -9.91
CA THR A 73 20.68 -21.97 -10.96
C THR A 73 19.33 -21.47 -10.45
N THR A 74 18.46 -21.01 -11.36
CA THR A 74 17.08 -20.63 -11.00
C THR A 74 16.33 -21.78 -10.32
N SER A 75 16.53 -23.02 -10.78
CA SER A 75 15.84 -24.19 -10.22
C SER A 75 16.25 -24.45 -8.77
N GLU A 76 17.54 -24.31 -8.44
CA GLU A 76 18.02 -24.39 -7.06
C GLU A 76 17.38 -23.30 -6.19
N LEU A 77 17.35 -22.04 -6.68
CA LEU A 77 16.70 -20.95 -5.97
C LEU A 77 15.22 -21.25 -5.68
N VAL A 78 14.48 -21.70 -6.70
CA VAL A 78 13.04 -22.02 -6.59
C VAL A 78 12.79 -23.18 -5.65
N ASN A 79 13.65 -24.19 -5.61
CA ASN A 79 13.47 -25.36 -4.76
C ASN A 79 13.81 -25.08 -3.29
N ASP A 80 14.83 -24.24 -3.06
CA ASP A 80 15.40 -24.06 -1.72
C ASP A 80 14.78 -22.90 -0.94
N TYR A 81 14.30 -21.84 -1.61
CA TYR A 81 13.88 -20.59 -0.96
C TYR A 81 12.46 -20.16 -1.33
N ASP A 82 11.67 -19.84 -0.32
CA ASP A 82 10.33 -19.26 -0.47
C ASP A 82 10.38 -17.76 -0.75
N MET A 83 11.40 -17.09 -0.23
CA MET A 83 11.64 -15.67 -0.42
C MET A 83 13.14 -15.36 -0.54
N ILE A 84 13.49 -14.44 -1.43
CA ILE A 84 14.82 -13.82 -1.50
C ILE A 84 14.69 -12.36 -1.09
N ILE A 85 15.51 -11.92 -0.12
CA ILE A 85 15.66 -10.52 0.28
C ILE A 85 16.99 -10.00 -0.26
N ILE A 86 16.95 -8.97 -1.11
CA ILE A 86 18.14 -8.23 -1.55
C ILE A 86 18.32 -7.03 -0.63
N VAL A 87 19.45 -7.01 0.08
CA VAL A 87 19.77 -6.00 1.09
C VAL A 87 20.30 -4.72 0.43
N SER A 88 19.97 -3.58 1.04
CA SER A 88 20.28 -2.24 0.53
C SER A 88 21.76 -1.85 0.74
N ASP A 89 22.16 -0.66 0.28
CA ASP A 89 23.46 -0.02 0.60
C ASP A 89 24.70 -0.91 0.43
N GLN A 90 24.78 -1.62 -0.70
CA GLN A 90 25.87 -2.51 -1.03
C GLN A 90 27.02 -1.79 -1.77
N PRO A 91 28.26 -2.36 -1.78
CA PRO A 91 29.34 -1.86 -2.63
C PRO A 91 29.01 -2.01 -4.13
N GLN A 92 29.61 -1.16 -4.98
CA GLN A 92 29.32 -1.19 -6.42
C GLN A 92 29.47 -2.58 -7.07
N GLY A 93 30.50 -3.34 -6.66
CA GLY A 93 30.73 -4.69 -7.18
C GLY A 93 29.58 -5.68 -6.92
N PHE A 94 28.76 -5.45 -5.89
CA PHE A 94 27.52 -6.20 -5.67
C PHE A 94 26.52 -5.92 -6.80
N TYR A 95 26.19 -4.64 -7.04
CA TYR A 95 25.20 -4.26 -8.05
C TYR A 95 25.66 -4.65 -9.47
N ASP A 96 26.96 -4.54 -9.76
CA ASP A 96 27.55 -4.98 -11.03
C ASP A 96 27.37 -6.50 -11.25
N ARG A 97 27.39 -7.30 -10.18
CA ARG A 97 27.16 -8.74 -10.23
C ARG A 97 25.68 -9.10 -10.24
N ILE A 98 24.83 -8.35 -9.55
CA ILE A 98 23.38 -8.62 -9.46
C ILE A 98 22.64 -8.20 -10.72
N GLY A 99 22.98 -7.07 -11.34
CA GLY A 99 22.30 -6.56 -12.54
C GLY A 99 22.14 -7.62 -13.64
N PRO A 100 23.21 -8.30 -14.07
CA PRO A 100 23.13 -9.38 -15.06
C PRO A 100 22.32 -10.61 -14.62
N GLN A 101 22.05 -10.78 -13.32
CA GLN A 101 21.26 -11.88 -12.77
C GLN A 101 19.77 -11.53 -12.65
N MET A 102 19.33 -10.32 -13.04
CA MET A 102 17.95 -9.91 -12.85
C MET A 102 16.95 -10.84 -13.57
N GLY A 103 17.26 -11.30 -14.78
CA GLY A 103 16.41 -12.28 -15.48
C GLY A 103 16.24 -13.60 -14.71
N LYS A 104 17.31 -14.08 -14.07
CA LYS A 104 17.28 -15.28 -13.19
C LYS A 104 16.35 -15.07 -12.00
N LEU A 105 16.40 -13.89 -11.38
CA LEU A 105 15.55 -13.52 -10.24
C LEU A 105 14.09 -13.31 -10.67
N GLU A 106 13.85 -12.75 -11.85
CA GLU A 106 12.50 -12.65 -12.41
C GLU A 106 11.89 -14.04 -12.67
N ASP A 107 12.66 -14.99 -13.20
CA ASP A 107 12.19 -16.37 -13.41
C ASP A 107 11.87 -17.09 -12.09
N TYR A 108 12.68 -16.84 -11.05
CA TYR A 108 12.38 -17.29 -9.69
C TYR A 108 11.01 -16.78 -9.21
N VAL A 109 10.71 -15.50 -9.45
CA VAL A 109 9.40 -14.92 -9.09
C VAL A 109 8.28 -15.49 -9.97
N ARG A 110 8.48 -15.63 -11.29
CA ARG A 110 7.49 -16.22 -12.20
C ARG A 110 7.07 -17.63 -11.77
N ALA A 111 7.98 -18.38 -11.15
CA ALA A 111 7.74 -19.71 -10.58
C ALA A 111 6.91 -19.71 -9.27
N GLY A 112 6.39 -18.55 -8.83
CA GLY A 112 5.51 -18.45 -7.67
C GLY A 112 6.20 -18.01 -6.38
N ARG A 113 7.45 -17.56 -6.45
CA ARG A 113 8.23 -17.15 -5.27
C ARG A 113 8.19 -15.63 -5.03
N THR A 114 8.64 -15.21 -3.86
CA THR A 114 8.66 -13.79 -3.47
C THR A 114 10.06 -13.21 -3.57
N LEU A 115 10.21 -12.07 -4.26
CA LEU A 115 11.44 -11.29 -4.26
C LEU A 115 11.22 -9.95 -3.56
N GLU A 116 11.96 -9.73 -2.48
CA GLU A 116 11.95 -8.49 -1.70
C GLU A 116 13.25 -7.72 -1.97
N ILE A 117 13.14 -6.50 -2.47
CA ILE A 117 14.29 -5.67 -2.90
C ILE A 117 14.32 -4.40 -2.07
N HIS A 118 15.35 -4.28 -1.24
CA HIS A 118 15.69 -3.02 -0.59
C HIS A 118 16.59 -2.23 -1.54
N ALA A 119 15.99 -1.33 -2.30
CA ALA A 119 16.66 -0.57 -3.36
C ALA A 119 17.31 0.73 -2.84
N ALA A 120 17.19 1.05 -1.55
CA ALA A 120 17.85 2.20 -0.94
C ALA A 120 19.38 2.10 -1.10
N ASN A 121 19.88 2.81 -2.11
CA ASN A 121 21.30 2.98 -2.39
C ASN A 121 21.68 4.47 -2.20
N TRP A 122 22.81 4.92 -2.73
CA TRP A 122 23.38 6.25 -2.40
C TRP A 122 23.70 6.42 -0.91
N GLY A 123 24.01 5.33 -0.23
CA GLY A 123 24.40 5.32 1.17
C GLY A 123 25.92 5.22 1.35
N TRP A 124 26.33 4.61 2.46
CA TRP A 124 27.73 4.50 2.86
C TRP A 124 28.46 3.34 2.18
N GLY A 125 27.73 2.36 1.66
CA GLY A 125 28.27 1.29 0.82
C GLY A 125 28.78 1.80 -0.54
N GLY A 126 28.33 2.98 -0.97
CA GLY A 126 28.85 3.68 -2.15
C GLY A 126 28.52 3.06 -3.51
N GLY A 127 27.76 1.96 -3.54
CA GLY A 127 27.26 1.37 -4.77
C GLY A 127 25.96 2.03 -5.27
N LEU A 128 25.78 1.97 -6.59
CA LEU A 128 24.63 2.51 -7.30
C LEU A 128 23.92 1.40 -8.08
N TRP A 129 22.61 1.32 -7.87
CA TRP A 129 21.77 0.41 -8.64
C TRP A 129 21.28 1.09 -9.92
N THR A 130 21.83 0.69 -11.06
CA THR A 130 21.52 1.29 -12.38
C THR A 130 20.72 0.39 -13.30
N THR A 131 20.66 -0.90 -13.00
CA THR A 131 19.87 -1.87 -13.80
C THR A 131 18.39 -1.76 -13.42
N PRO A 132 17.45 -1.81 -14.38
CA PRO A 132 16.03 -1.87 -14.07
C PRO A 132 15.69 -3.04 -13.13
N LEU A 133 14.81 -2.78 -12.18
CA LEU A 133 14.20 -3.80 -11.32
C LEU A 133 13.18 -4.62 -12.14
N PRO A 134 12.66 -5.72 -11.59
CA PRO A 134 11.69 -6.55 -12.29
C PRO A 134 10.56 -5.74 -12.93
N ARG A 135 10.17 -6.13 -14.14
CA ARG A 135 9.16 -5.40 -14.94
C ARG A 135 9.53 -3.94 -15.26
N ASN A 136 10.83 -3.66 -15.37
CA ASN A 136 11.38 -2.34 -15.74
C ASN A 136 11.06 -1.21 -14.73
N VAL A 137 10.82 -1.57 -13.47
CA VAL A 137 10.69 -0.59 -12.39
C VAL A 137 12.03 0.09 -12.16
N THR A 138 12.03 1.41 -11.91
CA THR A 138 13.26 2.17 -11.68
C THR A 138 13.15 2.93 -10.36
N ILE A 139 14.22 2.88 -9.56
CA ILE A 139 14.35 3.76 -8.40
C ILE A 139 14.94 5.11 -8.83
N VAL A 140 14.32 6.19 -8.38
CA VAL A 140 14.78 7.56 -8.57
C VAL A 140 15.25 8.11 -7.23
N GLN A 141 16.45 8.69 -7.23
CA GLN A 141 17.03 9.29 -6.04
C GLN A 141 16.14 10.45 -5.53
N SER A 142 15.76 10.37 -4.26
CA SER A 142 15.02 11.41 -3.55
C SER A 142 15.06 11.08 -2.06
N TYR A 143 15.55 12.00 -1.25
CA TYR A 143 15.64 11.79 0.19
C TYR A 143 14.37 12.29 0.90
N SER A 144 13.89 11.51 1.86
CA SER A 144 12.84 11.96 2.78
C SER A 144 13.15 11.54 4.21
N ASN A 145 12.88 12.41 5.17
CA ASN A 145 12.91 12.10 6.60
C ASN A 145 11.67 11.34 7.07
N TYR A 146 10.61 11.36 6.27
CA TYR A 146 9.32 10.78 6.61
C TYR A 146 8.78 9.96 5.45
N ASP A 147 8.19 8.82 5.77
CA ASP A 147 7.41 8.03 4.83
C ASP A 147 6.06 7.70 5.44
N TYR A 148 5.01 7.91 4.65
CA TYR A 148 3.64 7.65 5.06
C TYR A 148 3.23 6.25 4.63
N VAL A 149 2.81 5.44 5.60
CA VAL A 149 2.32 4.07 5.42
C VAL A 149 0.83 4.14 5.12
N ILE A 150 0.47 3.90 3.86
CA ILE A 150 -0.89 4.08 3.35
C ILE A 150 -1.89 3.15 4.05
N PRO A 151 -1.64 1.84 4.21
CA PRO A 151 -2.62 0.93 4.82
C PRO A 151 -2.95 1.26 6.28
N ASP A 152 -1.98 1.81 7.01
CA ASP A 152 -2.11 2.05 8.45
C ASP A 152 -2.46 3.50 8.79
N ASN A 153 -2.34 4.41 7.82
CA ASN A 153 -2.47 5.85 8.04
C ASN A 153 -1.52 6.39 9.13
N ILE A 154 -0.26 5.92 9.11
CA ILE A 154 0.79 6.41 10.01
C ILE A 154 1.96 6.98 9.21
N THR A 155 2.73 7.89 9.83
CA THR A 155 3.97 8.40 9.27
C THR A 155 5.14 7.87 10.08
N LEU A 156 6.08 7.21 9.41
CA LEU A 156 7.35 6.77 9.98
C LEU A 156 8.39 7.88 9.84
N TYR A 157 9.21 8.07 10.86
CA TYR A 157 10.28 9.06 10.88
C TYR A 157 11.67 8.41 10.98
N SER A 158 12.64 8.94 10.23
CA SER A 158 14.06 8.62 10.34
C SER A 158 14.93 9.82 9.89
N THR A 159 16.23 9.80 10.17
CA THR A 159 17.15 10.83 9.61
C THR A 159 17.20 10.77 8.09
N TYR A 160 17.00 9.59 7.51
CA TYR A 160 16.67 9.40 6.10
C TYR A 160 15.74 8.19 6.04
N SER A 161 14.43 8.41 6.07
CA SER A 161 13.42 7.34 6.00
C SER A 161 13.47 6.61 4.67
N SER A 162 13.68 7.35 3.58
CA SER A 162 13.92 6.81 2.24
C SER A 162 15.01 7.56 1.49
N HIS A 163 15.67 6.83 0.59
CA HIS A 163 16.68 7.34 -0.34
C HIS A 163 16.17 7.45 -1.78
N GLY A 164 14.97 6.94 -2.06
CA GLY A 164 14.34 7.10 -3.35
C GLY A 164 12.86 6.73 -3.37
N TYR A 165 12.26 6.99 -4.52
CA TYR A 165 10.92 6.56 -4.88
C TYR A 165 10.97 5.81 -6.22
N PHE A 166 9.90 5.09 -6.55
CA PHE A 166 9.83 4.29 -7.77
C PHE A 166 9.03 4.97 -8.86
N VAL A 167 9.51 4.81 -10.09
CA VAL A 167 8.80 5.14 -11.32
C VAL A 167 8.64 3.89 -12.17
N ASN A 168 7.77 3.97 -13.19
CA ASN A 168 7.43 2.84 -14.06
C ASN A 168 6.87 1.63 -13.30
N LEU A 169 6.21 1.88 -12.16
CA LEU A 169 5.48 0.83 -11.46
C LEU A 169 4.39 0.27 -12.38
N PRO A 170 4.20 -1.06 -12.42
CA PRO A 170 3.17 -1.66 -13.26
C PRO A 170 1.77 -1.31 -12.74
N ALA A 171 0.77 -1.41 -13.60
CA ALA A 171 -0.61 -1.00 -13.27
C ALA A 171 -1.26 -1.80 -12.12
N ASP A 172 -0.78 -3.02 -11.87
CA ASP A 172 -1.20 -3.88 -10.75
C ASP A 172 -0.41 -3.64 -9.46
N ALA A 173 0.50 -2.65 -9.43
CA ALA A 173 1.25 -2.33 -8.23
C ALA A 173 0.33 -1.75 -7.14
N THR A 174 0.44 -2.33 -5.94
CA THR A 174 -0.11 -1.77 -4.72
C THR A 174 0.96 -0.94 -4.02
N ILE A 175 0.67 0.34 -3.79
CA ILE A 175 1.58 1.24 -3.09
C ILE A 175 1.39 1.08 -1.57
N ILE A 176 2.49 0.80 -0.87
CA ILE A 176 2.49 0.59 0.59
C ILE A 176 2.91 1.86 1.30
N THR A 177 3.97 2.52 0.81
CA THR A 177 4.45 3.79 1.36
C THR A 177 4.70 4.82 0.28
N VAL A 178 4.52 6.09 0.64
CA VAL A 178 4.94 7.24 -0.16
C VAL A 178 5.83 8.15 0.68
N GLN A 179 6.74 8.86 0.02
CA GLN A 179 7.53 9.88 0.71
C GLN A 179 6.60 10.95 1.27
N ALA A 180 6.93 11.49 2.44
CA ALA A 180 6.17 12.57 3.07
C ALA A 180 7.08 13.75 3.44
N PRO A 181 7.77 14.39 2.48
CA PRO A 181 8.68 15.49 2.79
C PRO A 181 7.91 16.62 3.51
N GLY A 182 8.37 17.02 4.69
CA GLY A 182 7.65 17.99 5.54
C GLY A 182 6.44 17.41 6.29
N GLY A 183 6.28 16.08 6.34
CA GLY A 183 5.23 15.37 7.07
C GLY A 183 3.92 15.17 6.30
N VAL A 184 3.82 15.66 5.06
CA VAL A 184 2.63 15.51 4.21
C VAL A 184 2.90 14.46 3.13
N PRO A 185 2.02 13.45 2.95
CA PRO A 185 2.23 12.40 1.93
C PRO A 185 2.27 12.95 0.50
N ASP A 186 3.31 12.59 -0.25
CA ASP A 186 3.46 12.87 -1.68
C ASP A 186 3.18 11.61 -2.50
N TYR A 187 1.93 11.46 -2.94
CA TYR A 187 1.48 10.28 -3.70
C TYR A 187 2.15 10.12 -5.07
N ASN A 188 2.90 11.11 -5.55
CA ASN A 188 3.70 10.98 -6.77
C ASN A 188 5.08 10.34 -6.52
N LYS A 189 5.42 10.08 -5.25
CA LYS A 189 6.69 9.49 -4.83
C LYS A 189 6.48 8.21 -4.02
N PRO A 190 6.00 7.13 -4.66
CA PRO A 190 5.86 5.83 -3.99
C PRO A 190 7.23 5.30 -3.58
N SER A 191 7.45 5.15 -2.28
CA SER A 191 8.70 4.68 -1.71
C SER A 191 8.69 3.19 -1.39
N THR A 192 7.52 2.55 -1.38
CA THR A 192 7.38 1.08 -1.30
C THR A 192 6.19 0.62 -2.12
N ALA A 193 6.36 -0.43 -2.90
CA ALA A 193 5.29 -1.04 -3.68
C ALA A 193 5.44 -2.57 -3.76
N ILE A 194 4.32 -3.24 -3.96
CA ILE A 194 4.26 -4.68 -4.26
C ILE A 194 3.50 -4.90 -5.57
N TYR A 195 3.98 -5.78 -6.43
CA TYR A 195 3.33 -6.09 -7.71
C TYR A 195 3.54 -7.54 -8.12
N SER A 196 2.70 -8.03 -9.04
CA SER A 196 2.76 -9.42 -9.48
C SER A 196 3.76 -9.60 -10.62
N LEU A 197 4.37 -10.79 -10.69
CA LEU A 197 5.16 -11.24 -11.83
C LEU A 197 4.99 -12.76 -11.99
N GLY A 198 4.23 -13.17 -13.02
CA GLY A 198 3.79 -14.56 -13.13
C GLY A 198 2.90 -14.95 -11.95
N SER A 199 3.21 -16.09 -11.31
CA SER A 199 2.49 -16.55 -10.11
C SER A 199 3.06 -16.01 -8.80
N GLY A 200 4.19 -15.30 -8.85
CA GLY A 200 4.85 -14.74 -7.67
C GLY A 200 4.68 -13.23 -7.57
N LYS A 201 5.40 -12.64 -6.62
CA LYS A 201 5.33 -11.20 -6.32
C LYS A 201 6.70 -10.59 -6.09
N VAL A 202 6.81 -9.31 -6.43
CA VAL A 202 7.98 -8.48 -6.16
C VAL A 202 7.57 -7.39 -5.19
N PHE A 203 8.29 -7.30 -4.08
CA PHE A 203 8.23 -6.18 -3.15
C PHE A 203 9.46 -5.32 -3.39
N VAL A 204 9.28 -4.02 -3.57
CA VAL A 204 10.38 -3.06 -3.73
C VAL A 204 10.23 -1.92 -2.73
N THR A 205 11.33 -1.54 -2.11
CA THR A 205 11.35 -0.42 -1.16
C THR A 205 12.59 0.45 -1.35
N GLY A 206 12.39 1.77 -1.38
CA GLY A 206 13.42 2.80 -1.31
C GLY A 206 13.64 3.30 0.11
N LEU A 207 12.95 2.71 1.10
CA LEU A 207 13.15 2.98 2.51
C LEU A 207 14.53 2.47 2.95
N THR A 208 15.16 3.16 3.89
CA THR A 208 16.39 2.70 4.56
C THR A 208 16.03 1.73 5.69
N ILE A 209 15.27 0.67 5.38
CA ILE A 209 14.70 -0.24 6.39
C ILE A 209 15.78 -0.70 7.37
N GLU A 210 16.94 -1.09 6.86
CA GLU A 210 18.00 -1.63 7.70
C GLU A 210 18.57 -0.62 8.70
N TYR A 211 18.73 0.63 8.27
CA TYR A 211 19.13 1.72 9.15
C TYR A 211 18.02 2.05 10.15
N SER A 212 16.79 2.19 9.67
CA SER A 212 15.70 2.72 10.47
C SER A 212 15.24 1.73 11.53
N VAL A 213 15.21 0.42 11.22
CA VAL A 213 15.00 -0.65 12.21
C VAL A 213 16.11 -0.66 13.27
N ALA A 214 17.37 -0.44 12.87
CA ALA A 214 18.50 -0.46 13.81
C ALA A 214 18.51 0.73 14.77
N TYR A 215 18.04 1.91 14.35
CA TYR A 215 18.35 3.17 15.04
C TYR A 215 17.16 4.09 15.35
N ARG A 216 15.93 3.81 14.91
CA ARG A 216 14.81 4.77 15.04
C ARG A 216 13.69 4.41 15.99
N GLY A 217 13.43 3.13 16.22
CA GLY A 217 12.45 2.74 17.23
C GLY A 217 11.59 1.52 16.87
N PRO A 218 10.67 1.16 17.78
CA PRO A 218 9.83 -0.03 17.65
C PRO A 218 8.84 0.01 16.48
N GLU A 219 8.44 1.18 16.00
CA GLU A 219 7.52 1.34 14.87
C GLU A 219 8.13 0.80 13.58
N TRP A 220 9.42 1.08 13.34
CA TRP A 220 10.16 0.55 12.20
C TRP A 220 10.34 -0.95 12.28
N LYS A 221 10.67 -1.47 13.46
CA LYS A 221 10.77 -2.92 13.70
C LYS A 221 9.44 -3.61 13.40
N SER A 222 8.35 -3.09 13.97
CA SER A 222 6.99 -3.64 13.78
C SER A 222 6.55 -3.58 12.32
N PHE A 223 6.82 -2.46 11.64
CA PHE A 223 6.55 -2.30 10.22
C PHE A 223 7.29 -3.38 9.40
N TYR A 224 8.59 -3.55 9.63
CA TYR A 224 9.40 -4.49 8.86
C TYR A 224 9.04 -5.95 9.14
N GLU A 225 8.82 -6.33 10.40
CA GLU A 225 8.35 -7.68 10.77
C GLU A 225 7.04 -8.02 10.07
N ARG A 226 6.10 -7.08 10.01
CA ARG A 226 4.85 -7.28 9.28
C ARG A 226 5.09 -7.52 7.79
N ILE A 227 5.93 -6.71 7.15
CA ILE A 227 6.25 -6.87 5.72
C ILE A 227 6.84 -8.25 5.45
N VAL A 228 7.80 -8.71 6.26
CA VAL A 228 8.40 -10.05 6.14
C VAL A 228 7.31 -11.13 6.23
N LEU A 229 6.43 -11.04 7.22
CA LEU A 229 5.35 -12.01 7.42
C LEU A 229 4.36 -12.01 6.25
N GLU A 230 3.89 -10.85 5.81
CA GLU A 230 2.99 -10.70 4.67
C GLU A 230 3.63 -11.19 3.36
N ASN A 231 4.94 -10.95 3.18
CA ASN A 231 5.69 -11.43 2.03
C ASN A 231 5.82 -12.96 2.00
N LEU A 232 5.86 -13.60 3.16
CA LEU A 232 5.79 -15.06 3.33
C LEU A 232 4.35 -15.62 3.27
N GLY A 233 3.34 -14.76 3.10
CA GLY A 233 1.94 -15.16 2.97
C GLY A 233 1.22 -15.35 4.30
N TYR A 234 1.79 -14.88 5.40
CA TYR A 234 1.05 -14.77 6.64
C TYR A 234 0.06 -13.62 6.56
N SER A 235 -1.18 -13.91 6.89
CA SER A 235 -2.22 -12.90 7.06
C SER A 235 -2.46 -12.68 8.55
N GLN A 236 -2.75 -11.45 8.93
CA GLN A 236 -3.25 -11.14 10.26
C GLN A 236 -4.56 -11.90 10.50
N VAL A 237 -4.57 -12.80 11.48
CA VAL A 237 -5.81 -13.20 12.15
C VAL A 237 -6.09 -12.11 13.14
N THR A 238 -6.93 -11.18 12.73
CA THR A 238 -7.66 -10.36 13.68
C THR A 238 -8.54 -11.32 14.49
N PRO A 239 -8.32 -11.55 15.81
CA PRO A 239 -9.43 -11.95 16.65
C PRO A 239 -10.54 -10.93 16.38
N PRO A 240 -11.83 -11.33 16.35
CA PRO A 240 -12.89 -10.35 16.26
C PRO A 240 -12.70 -9.45 17.46
N THR A 241 -12.10 -8.29 17.21
CA THR A 241 -12.22 -7.17 18.10
C THR A 241 -13.73 -7.02 18.19
N PRO A 242 -14.33 -6.93 19.38
CA PRO A 242 -15.58 -6.21 19.46
C PRO A 242 -15.21 -4.85 18.87
N GLN A 243 -15.47 -4.68 17.57
CA GLN A 243 -15.42 -3.37 17.01
C GLN A 243 -16.36 -2.61 17.94
N PRO A 244 -15.96 -1.47 18.53
CA PRO A 244 -16.97 -0.46 18.70
C PRO A 244 -17.56 -0.37 17.31
N THR A 245 -18.81 -0.82 17.14
CA THR A 245 -19.55 -0.63 15.90
C THR A 245 -19.22 0.79 15.48
N PRO A 246 -18.60 1.01 14.31
CA PRO A 246 -18.50 2.36 13.84
C PRO A 246 -19.95 2.80 13.68
N SER A 247 -20.46 3.55 14.64
CA SER A 247 -21.44 4.58 14.38
C SER A 247 -20.75 5.74 13.64
N GLY A 248 -19.84 5.40 12.73
CA GLY A 248 -18.94 6.27 11.99
C GLY A 248 -19.33 6.17 10.53
N ILE A 249 -19.63 7.33 9.98
CA ILE A 249 -20.01 7.60 8.59
C ILE A 249 -19.12 6.78 7.62
N ASP A 250 -19.72 5.90 6.81
CA ASP A 250 -19.03 5.20 5.71
C ASP A 250 -18.62 6.22 4.63
N VAL A 251 -17.49 6.88 4.85
CA VAL A 251 -17.00 8.01 4.04
C VAL A 251 -16.91 7.64 2.56
N MET A 252 -16.58 6.39 2.23
CA MET A 252 -16.54 5.92 0.84
C MET A 252 -17.94 5.91 0.24
N LEU A 253 -18.91 5.30 0.92
CA LEU A 253 -20.30 5.28 0.48
C LEU A 253 -20.88 6.69 0.38
N PHE A 254 -20.57 7.58 1.33
CA PHE A 254 -21.06 8.94 1.29
C PHE A 254 -20.41 9.80 0.21
N ASN A 255 -19.10 9.66 -0.02
CA ASN A 255 -18.42 10.35 -1.11
C ASN A 255 -18.94 9.86 -2.46
N PHE A 256 -19.15 8.55 -2.61
CA PHE A 256 -19.80 7.97 -3.78
C PHE A 256 -21.22 8.52 -3.96
N TYR A 257 -22.04 8.53 -2.90
CA TYR A 257 -23.40 9.06 -2.93
C TYR A 257 -23.44 10.53 -3.38
N TYR A 258 -22.66 11.41 -2.75
CA TYR A 258 -22.65 12.83 -3.09
C TYR A 258 -22.05 13.10 -4.47
N TYR A 259 -21.05 12.34 -4.89
CA TYR A 259 -20.55 12.41 -6.26
C TYR A 259 -21.64 12.09 -7.29
N ILE A 260 -22.37 10.98 -7.11
CA ILE A 260 -23.46 10.59 -8.02
C ILE A 260 -24.56 11.65 -8.02
N GLN A 261 -24.93 12.18 -6.85
CA GLN A 261 -25.97 13.22 -6.76
C GLN A 261 -25.56 14.52 -7.44
N TYR A 262 -24.30 14.95 -7.29
CA TYR A 262 -23.78 16.11 -8.02
C TYR A 262 -23.85 15.90 -9.54
N GLN A 263 -23.33 14.78 -10.05
CA GLN A 263 -23.32 14.51 -11.50
C GLN A 263 -24.74 14.46 -12.09
N ARG A 264 -25.67 13.76 -11.43
CA ARG A 264 -27.07 13.66 -11.87
C ARG A 264 -27.78 15.01 -11.87
N ASN A 265 -27.57 15.82 -10.84
CA ASN A 265 -28.20 17.14 -10.77
C ASN A 265 -27.54 18.15 -11.73
N LEU A 266 -26.25 17.99 -12.04
CA LEU A 266 -25.58 18.80 -13.05
C LEU A 266 -26.14 18.52 -14.44
N GLU A 267 -26.32 17.24 -14.78
CA GLU A 267 -26.98 16.82 -16.02
C GLU A 267 -28.41 17.38 -16.10
N ALA A 268 -29.21 17.21 -15.04
CA ALA A 268 -30.58 17.75 -14.99
C ALA A 268 -30.63 19.28 -15.08
N PHE A 269 -29.68 20.00 -14.46
CA PHE A 269 -29.58 21.45 -14.58
C PHE A 269 -29.31 21.89 -16.01
N ASN A 270 -28.36 21.22 -16.70
CA ASN A 270 -28.02 21.51 -18.09
C ASN A 270 -29.20 21.29 -19.05
N GLU A 271 -30.10 20.36 -18.74
CA GLU A 271 -31.33 20.14 -19.51
C GLU A 271 -32.44 21.15 -19.20
N LEU A 272 -32.67 21.45 -17.92
CA LEU A 272 -33.78 22.28 -17.47
C LEU A 272 -33.53 23.77 -17.67
N TYR A 273 -32.28 24.23 -17.53
CA TYR A 273 -31.97 25.66 -17.58
C TYR A 273 -32.37 26.30 -18.93
N PRO A 274 -32.03 25.71 -20.10
CA PRO A 274 -32.50 26.22 -21.39
C PRO A 274 -34.03 26.20 -21.53
N GLN A 275 -34.70 25.16 -21.01
CA GLN A 275 -36.15 25.04 -21.06
C GLN A 275 -36.84 26.10 -20.20
N ALA A 276 -36.28 26.41 -19.02
CA ALA A 276 -36.77 27.48 -18.16
C ALA A 276 -36.64 28.86 -18.83
N VAL A 277 -35.54 29.09 -19.54
CA VAL A 277 -35.34 30.31 -20.35
C VAL A 277 -36.38 30.41 -21.46
N GLU A 278 -36.60 29.33 -22.22
CA GLU A 278 -37.60 29.30 -23.30
C GLU A 278 -39.05 29.41 -22.77
N GLY A 279 -39.32 28.80 -21.62
CA GLY A 279 -40.59 28.84 -20.92
C GLY A 279 -40.90 30.18 -20.25
N GLY A 280 -40.00 31.15 -20.31
CA GLY A 280 -40.22 32.50 -19.80
C GLY A 280 -40.16 32.61 -18.28
N VAL A 281 -39.42 31.72 -17.61
CA VAL A 281 -39.10 31.88 -16.17
C VAL A 281 -38.42 33.23 -15.96
N ASP A 282 -38.77 33.92 -14.88
CA ASP A 282 -38.28 35.27 -14.62
C ASP A 282 -36.75 35.30 -14.38
N ASN A 283 -36.14 36.42 -14.74
CA ASN A 283 -34.68 36.60 -14.68
C ASN A 283 -34.10 36.50 -13.26
N GLU A 284 -34.88 36.82 -12.22
CA GLU A 284 -34.42 36.76 -10.84
C GLU A 284 -34.30 35.30 -10.40
N THR A 285 -35.31 34.49 -10.70
CA THR A 285 -35.30 33.03 -10.47
C THR A 285 -34.19 32.33 -11.25
N LEU A 286 -33.98 32.68 -12.53
CA LEU A 286 -32.87 32.15 -13.33
C LEU A 286 -31.50 32.52 -12.74
N ALA A 287 -31.34 33.75 -12.25
CA ALA A 287 -30.11 34.21 -11.62
C ALA A 287 -29.81 33.45 -10.31
N LEU A 288 -30.84 33.16 -9.50
CA LEU A 288 -30.71 32.35 -8.30
C LEU A 288 -30.27 30.91 -8.62
N ALA A 289 -30.88 30.29 -9.63
CA ALA A 289 -30.49 28.94 -10.07
C ALA A 289 -29.03 28.90 -10.57
N LEU A 290 -28.58 29.91 -11.31
CA LEU A 290 -27.19 30.04 -11.75
C LEU A 290 -26.21 30.20 -10.59
N MET A 291 -26.56 31.02 -9.59
CA MET A 291 -25.72 31.26 -8.41
C MET A 291 -25.46 29.95 -7.64
N GLU A 292 -26.50 29.14 -7.45
CA GLU A 292 -26.41 27.82 -6.81
C GLU A 292 -25.53 26.85 -7.63
N ASN A 293 -25.72 26.81 -8.95
CA ASN A 293 -24.90 25.99 -9.85
C ASN A 293 -23.41 26.39 -9.84
N GLN A 294 -23.11 27.70 -9.83
CA GLN A 294 -21.74 28.19 -9.72
C GLN A 294 -21.11 27.80 -8.38
N THR A 295 -21.83 28.02 -7.28
CA THR A 295 -21.39 27.65 -5.93
C THR A 295 -21.12 26.14 -5.83
N ALA A 296 -21.95 25.30 -6.45
CA ALA A 296 -21.73 23.86 -6.53
C ALA A 296 -20.43 23.50 -7.27
N GLY A 297 -20.15 24.16 -8.40
CA GLY A 297 -18.93 23.98 -9.18
C GLY A 297 -17.66 24.35 -8.42
N GLU A 298 -17.69 25.41 -7.62
CA GLU A 298 -16.57 25.83 -6.77
C GLU A 298 -16.23 24.77 -5.71
N TYR A 299 -17.24 24.22 -5.03
CA TYR A 299 -17.04 23.12 -4.09
C TYR A 299 -16.54 21.85 -4.79
N TYR A 300 -17.06 21.51 -5.97
CA TYR A 300 -16.56 20.36 -6.72
C TYR A 300 -15.09 20.54 -7.17
N ALA A 301 -14.69 21.76 -7.54
CA ALA A 301 -13.31 22.11 -7.86
C ALA A 301 -12.39 21.96 -6.64
N ASN A 302 -12.84 22.37 -5.46
CA ASN A 302 -12.11 22.16 -4.20
C ASN A 302 -11.93 20.67 -3.90
N ALA A 303 -12.93 19.83 -4.13
CA ALA A 303 -12.77 18.37 -3.99
C ALA A 303 -11.76 17.79 -5.00
N SER A 304 -11.61 18.42 -6.16
CA SER A 304 -10.72 18.00 -7.26
C SER A 304 -9.26 18.46 -7.08
N GLN A 305 -8.96 19.34 -6.12
CA GLN A 305 -7.60 19.81 -5.86
C GLN A 305 -6.64 18.68 -5.43
N TYR A 306 -7.20 17.55 -4.98
CA TYR A 306 -6.48 16.36 -4.52
C TYR A 306 -6.33 15.28 -5.62
N GLY A 307 -6.55 15.64 -6.89
CA GLY A 307 -6.54 14.72 -8.04
C GLY A 307 -7.95 14.24 -8.42
N PRO A 308 -8.07 13.18 -9.24
CA PRO A 308 -9.39 12.68 -9.66
C PRO A 308 -10.28 12.36 -8.47
N VAL A 309 -11.48 12.95 -8.44
CA VAL A 309 -12.44 12.84 -7.32
C VAL A 309 -12.76 11.38 -6.98
N VAL A 310 -12.97 10.53 -8.00
CA VAL A 310 -13.28 9.10 -7.83
C VAL A 310 -12.14 8.33 -7.16
N ALA A 311 -10.89 8.69 -7.46
CA ALA A 311 -9.71 8.07 -6.85
C ALA A 311 -9.57 8.43 -5.36
N ASN A 312 -10.28 9.47 -4.90
CA ASN A 312 -10.22 9.97 -3.53
C ASN A 312 -11.46 9.61 -2.69
N PHE A 313 -12.40 8.79 -3.17
CA PHE A 313 -13.58 8.40 -2.38
C PHE A 313 -13.32 7.82 -1.00
N PRO A 314 -12.25 7.04 -0.75
CA PRO A 314 -11.95 6.57 0.60
C PRO A 314 -11.51 7.68 1.58
N ARG A 315 -11.33 8.93 1.12
CA ARG A 315 -10.69 10.01 1.87
C ARG A 315 -11.71 10.97 2.48
N ILE A 316 -11.59 11.26 3.78
CA ILE A 316 -12.54 12.11 4.50
C ILE A 316 -12.44 13.61 4.14
N TYR A 317 -11.28 14.07 3.67
CA TYR A 317 -11.06 15.49 3.40
C TYR A 317 -11.86 16.02 2.20
N ILE A 318 -12.29 15.17 1.26
CA ILE A 318 -13.14 15.59 0.13
C ILE A 318 -14.64 15.58 0.47
N PHE A 319 -15.03 15.01 1.63
CA PHE A 319 -16.44 14.77 1.97
C PHE A 319 -17.24 16.06 2.11
N ILE A 320 -16.68 17.07 2.78
CA ILE A 320 -17.38 18.34 3.02
C ILE A 320 -17.66 19.03 1.68
N ASP A 321 -16.66 19.05 0.80
CA ASP A 321 -16.77 19.69 -0.51
C ASP A 321 -17.73 18.94 -1.43
N LEU A 322 -17.66 17.60 -1.51
CA LEU A 322 -18.61 16.81 -2.29
C LEU A 322 -20.05 16.95 -1.79
N ARG A 323 -20.26 16.93 -0.47
CA ARG A 323 -21.58 17.13 0.12
C ARG A 323 -22.15 18.49 -0.25
N LYS A 324 -21.36 19.57 -0.13
CA LYS A 324 -21.81 20.92 -0.47
C LYS A 324 -22.08 21.08 -1.96
N ALA A 325 -21.20 20.55 -2.82
CA ALA A 325 -21.40 20.53 -4.26
C ALA A 325 -22.74 19.88 -4.63
N ALA A 326 -23.03 18.70 -4.06
CA ALA A 326 -24.28 17.99 -4.33
C ALA A 326 -25.53 18.75 -3.84
N LEU A 327 -25.46 19.41 -2.68
CA LEU A 327 -26.59 20.16 -2.11
C LEU A 327 -26.91 21.43 -2.90
N HIS A 328 -25.90 22.22 -3.23
CA HIS A 328 -26.06 23.42 -4.06
C HIS A 328 -26.56 23.05 -5.47
N GLN A 329 -26.03 21.98 -6.06
CA GLN A 329 -26.50 21.52 -7.37
C GLN A 329 -27.96 21.04 -7.33
N LYS A 330 -28.38 20.39 -6.23
CA LYS A 330 -29.77 19.99 -6.03
C LYS A 330 -30.68 21.21 -5.95
N GLN A 331 -30.27 22.23 -5.19
CA GLN A 331 -31.02 23.48 -5.03
C GLN A 331 -31.21 24.19 -6.37
N ALA A 332 -30.16 24.26 -7.20
CA ALA A 332 -30.23 24.82 -8.55
C ALA A 332 -31.31 24.15 -9.41
N VAL A 333 -31.41 22.82 -9.34
CA VAL A 333 -32.43 22.04 -10.05
C VAL A 333 -33.83 22.24 -9.47
N GLU A 334 -33.98 22.29 -8.14
CA GLU A 334 -35.28 22.49 -7.49
C GLU A 334 -35.89 23.85 -7.83
N ILE A 335 -35.09 24.92 -7.83
CA ILE A 335 -35.50 26.27 -8.25
C ILE A 335 -36.12 26.24 -9.65
N LEU A 336 -35.45 25.59 -10.61
CA LEU A 336 -35.94 25.53 -11.99
C LEU A 336 -37.22 24.69 -12.11
N LYS A 337 -37.30 23.56 -11.42
CA LYS A 337 -38.49 22.69 -11.44
C LYS A 337 -39.73 23.39 -10.85
N GLU A 338 -39.56 24.09 -9.74
CA GLU A 338 -40.66 24.82 -9.11
C GLU A 338 -41.16 25.97 -10.00
N ALA A 339 -40.23 26.72 -10.60
CA ALA A 339 -40.57 27.80 -11.51
C ALA A 339 -41.34 27.30 -12.75
N MET A 340 -40.94 26.16 -13.31
CA MET A 340 -41.59 25.56 -14.47
C MET A 340 -42.89 24.81 -14.15
N ALA A 341 -43.15 24.49 -12.88
CA ALA A 341 -44.37 23.81 -12.42
C ALA A 341 -45.50 24.79 -12.06
N THR A 342 -45.20 26.08 -12.00
CA THR A 342 -46.18 27.13 -11.72
C THR A 342 -46.90 27.48 -13.03
N PRO A 343 -48.25 27.37 -13.11
CA PRO A 343 -49.00 27.57 -14.36
C PRO A 343 -49.01 29.01 -14.87
#